data_AF-A0A4S4B4S0-F1
#
_entry.id   AF-A0A4S4B4S0-F1
#
_cell.length_a   1.000
_cell.length_b   1.000
_cell.length_c   1.000
_cell.angle_alpha   90.00
_cell.angle_beta   90.00
_cell.angle_gamma   90.00
#
_symmetry.space_group_name_H-M   'P 1'
#
loop_
_entity.id
_entity.type
_entity.pdbx_description
1 polymer ?
#
loop_
_entity_poly.entity_id
_entity_poly.type
_entity_poly.pdbx_seq_one_letter_code
_entity_poly.pdbx_strand_id
1 'polypeptide(L)'
;MRRSPSAVNSPSSPQGLRVAQGAPGGLTRHVTWLELFFDLVFVVAVSQLGRLLLEDHSPRGVLVFLGLFVPVWWAWIGISYFIDQFELPEVPLRLLMLSQQALALGLALGLEPLTEGRQTLFVTAYLGLRLTLLGLYVRARSRVAGAELLNTKYALSFALGSGLWLVSLGVAAPSQYGLWGVALALEIAGTVWAYVSTPTLPQQVSHMPERFGLFTLIVLGESILAVATGGSHIEGSGGWVVGGCGLLLAFFVWWLSFDYADEEVIHRAIRGGGRPCTSASSTGTSTCRSSPALWPPASAWNCSLRRWDRPTSVLRPDCCCAGASRCS
;
A
#
# COMPACT_ATOMS: atom_id res chain seq x y z
N MET A 1 22.35 -52.48 -3.20
CA MET A 1 21.46 -51.67 -2.32
C MET A 1 22.07 -50.30 -2.12
N ARG A 2 21.61 -49.28 -2.86
CA ARG A 2 22.02 -47.87 -2.70
C ARG A 2 21.32 -47.30 -1.47
N ARG A 3 22.08 -46.83 -0.47
CA ARG A 3 21.53 -46.05 0.65
C ARG A 3 21.20 -44.64 0.15
N SER A 4 19.95 -44.21 0.34
CA SER A 4 19.52 -42.83 0.10
C SER A 4 20.25 -41.87 1.05
N PRO A 5 20.59 -40.65 0.62
CA PRO A 5 21.12 -39.63 1.52
C PRO A 5 20.02 -39.18 2.48
N SER A 6 20.34 -39.18 3.76
CA SER A 6 19.56 -38.63 4.87
C SER A 6 19.07 -37.21 4.57
N ALA A 7 17.76 -37.00 4.71
CA ALA A 7 17.15 -35.69 4.71
C ALA A 7 17.87 -34.79 5.73
N VAL A 8 18.41 -33.67 5.26
CA VAL A 8 18.88 -32.59 6.11
C VAL A 8 17.64 -32.03 6.81
N ASN A 9 17.48 -32.35 8.10
CA ASN A 9 16.53 -31.68 8.97
C ASN A 9 16.98 -30.23 9.11
N SER A 10 16.40 -29.35 8.29
CA SER A 10 16.45 -27.90 8.54
C SER A 10 15.85 -27.65 9.92
N PRO A 11 16.56 -27.01 10.86
CA PRO A 11 15.99 -26.69 12.16
C PRO A 11 14.76 -25.81 11.96
N SER A 12 13.65 -26.22 12.57
CA SER A 12 12.40 -25.45 12.61
C SER A 12 12.65 -24.12 13.33
N SER A 13 12.98 -23.09 12.55
CA SER A 13 13.26 -21.75 13.07
C SER A 13 12.07 -21.23 13.87
N PRO A 14 12.27 -20.63 15.06
CA PRO A 14 11.20 -20.27 15.99
C PRO A 14 10.17 -19.35 15.33
N GLN A 15 8.88 -19.67 15.46
CA GLN A 15 7.72 -18.96 14.91
C GLN A 15 7.62 -17.52 15.47
N GLY A 16 8.49 -16.63 15.01
CA GLY A 16 8.60 -15.24 15.47
C GLY A 16 8.29 -14.24 14.36
N LEU A 17 8.05 -13.00 14.76
CA LEU A 17 7.91 -11.84 13.87
C LEU A 17 9.21 -11.68 13.04
N ARG A 18 9.11 -11.68 11.72
CA ARG A 18 10.25 -11.56 10.79
C ARG A 18 9.92 -10.56 9.70
N VAL A 19 10.94 -10.05 9.00
CA VAL A 19 10.71 -9.28 7.77
C VAL A 19 10.15 -10.21 6.70
N ALA A 20 9.12 -9.78 5.98
CA ALA A 20 8.57 -10.54 4.86
C ALA A 20 9.62 -10.74 3.76
N GLN A 21 9.88 -11.99 3.39
CA GLN A 21 10.79 -12.34 2.30
C GLN A 21 9.99 -12.85 1.11
N GLY A 22 10.30 -12.36 -0.09
CA GLY A 22 9.78 -12.96 -1.32
C GLY A 22 10.23 -14.43 -1.42
N ALA A 23 9.35 -15.31 -1.91
CA ALA A 23 9.68 -16.73 -2.00
C ALA A 23 10.95 -16.95 -2.86
N PRO A 24 11.90 -17.80 -2.43
CA PRO A 24 13.03 -18.19 -3.26
C PRO A 24 12.50 -19.01 -4.45
N GLY A 25 12.29 -18.36 -5.59
CA GLY A 25 11.71 -18.97 -6.78
C GLY A 25 10.73 -18.11 -7.59
N GLY A 26 10.53 -16.83 -7.27
CA GLY A 26 9.73 -15.94 -8.11
C GLY A 26 8.21 -16.15 -8.04
N LEU A 27 7.73 -16.99 -7.12
CA LEU A 27 6.32 -17.04 -6.75
C LEU A 27 6.03 -15.89 -5.77
N THR A 28 5.43 -14.82 -6.29
CA THR A 28 4.89 -13.71 -5.51
C THR A 28 3.88 -14.23 -4.49
N ARG A 29 3.92 -13.71 -3.26
CA ARG A 29 2.97 -14.06 -2.21
C ARG A 29 1.67 -13.30 -2.49
N HIS A 30 0.64 -13.97 -2.97
CA HIS A 30 -0.64 -13.34 -3.25
C HIS A 30 -1.33 -12.77 -2.01
N VAL A 31 -2.07 -11.67 -2.21
CA VAL A 31 -2.95 -11.07 -1.18
C VAL A 31 -3.91 -12.13 -0.63
N THR A 32 -4.00 -12.20 0.70
CA THR A 32 -4.86 -13.19 1.35
C THR A 32 -6.33 -12.73 1.33
N TRP A 33 -7.28 -13.69 1.31
CA TRP A 33 -8.71 -13.38 1.42
C TRP A 33 -9.08 -12.53 2.65
N LEU A 34 -8.31 -12.66 3.73
CA LEU A 34 -8.51 -11.89 4.95
C LEU A 34 -8.10 -10.42 4.78
N GLU A 35 -7.04 -10.15 4.02
CA GLU A 35 -6.64 -8.79 3.63
C GLU A 35 -7.68 -8.13 2.73
N LEU A 36 -8.23 -8.88 1.77
CA LEU A 36 -9.34 -8.38 0.95
C LEU A 36 -10.59 -8.07 1.80
N PHE A 37 -10.92 -8.94 2.76
CA PHE A 37 -12.04 -8.70 3.67
C PHE A 37 -11.81 -7.46 4.56
N PHE A 38 -10.56 -7.22 4.96
CA PHE A 38 -10.17 -6.00 5.68
C PHE A 38 -10.42 -4.73 4.83
N ASP A 39 -10.07 -4.75 3.55
CA ASP A 39 -10.29 -3.64 2.63
C ASP A 39 -11.81 -3.34 2.47
N LEU A 40 -12.64 -4.38 2.45
CA LEU A 40 -14.10 -4.24 2.39
C LEU A 40 -14.67 -3.53 3.64
N VAL A 41 -14.12 -3.78 4.83
CA VAL A 41 -14.59 -3.07 6.03
C VAL A 41 -14.20 -1.59 5.99
N PHE A 42 -13.02 -1.28 5.46
CA PHE A 42 -12.60 0.12 5.28
C PHE A 42 -13.43 0.88 4.24
N VAL A 43 -13.98 0.20 3.21
CA VAL A 43 -14.87 0.87 2.24
C VAL A 43 -16.12 1.42 2.91
N VAL A 44 -16.59 0.81 4.01
CA VAL A 44 -17.74 1.33 4.77
C VAL A 44 -17.46 2.74 5.31
N ALA A 45 -16.24 2.99 5.80
CA ALA A 45 -15.84 4.33 6.24
C ALA A 45 -15.80 5.32 5.07
N VAL A 46 -15.30 4.89 3.91
CA VAL A 46 -15.25 5.73 2.69
C VAL A 46 -16.66 6.04 2.18
N SER A 47 -17.57 5.06 2.18
CA SER A 47 -18.99 5.24 1.83
C SER A 47 -19.67 6.24 2.75
N GLN A 48 -19.45 6.14 4.07
CA GLN A 48 -19.96 7.11 5.05
C GLN A 48 -19.43 8.53 4.80
N LEU A 49 -18.13 8.68 4.53
CA LEU A 49 -17.56 9.97 4.16
C LEU A 49 -18.18 10.52 2.87
N GLY A 50 -18.42 9.66 1.88
CA GLY A 50 -19.10 10.01 0.64
C GLY A 50 -20.51 10.55 0.90
N ARG A 51 -21.28 9.93 1.80
CA ARG A 51 -22.60 10.42 2.21
C ARG A 51 -22.54 11.80 2.86
N LEU A 52 -21.61 12.02 3.79
CA LEU A 52 -21.41 13.35 4.40
C LEU A 52 -21.13 14.44 3.35
N LEU A 53 -20.38 14.11 2.30
CA LEU A 53 -20.10 15.03 1.20
C LEU A 53 -21.32 15.26 0.27
N LEU A 54 -22.18 14.25 0.11
CA LEU A 54 -23.44 14.40 -0.63
C LEU A 54 -24.42 15.31 0.11
N GLU A 55 -24.46 15.22 1.44
CA GLU A 55 -25.30 16.07 2.30
C GLU A 55 -24.84 17.54 2.28
N ASP A 56 -23.53 17.80 2.35
CA ASP A 56 -22.93 19.14 2.25
C ASP A 56 -21.80 19.17 1.21
N HIS A 57 -22.13 19.58 0.00
CA HIS A 57 -21.17 19.77 -1.10
C HIS A 57 -20.61 21.20 -1.16
N SER A 58 -20.83 22.02 -0.11
CA SER A 58 -20.20 23.34 0.00
C SER A 58 -18.69 23.22 0.22
N PRO A 59 -17.90 24.30 0.03
CA PRO A 59 -16.47 24.29 0.35
C PRO A 59 -16.17 23.85 1.79
N ARG A 60 -17.09 24.12 2.73
CA ARG A 60 -16.97 23.67 4.12
C ARG A 60 -17.12 22.16 4.22
N GLY A 61 -18.15 21.58 3.61
CA GLY A 61 -18.38 20.13 3.61
C GLY A 61 -17.23 19.37 2.94
N VAL A 62 -16.68 19.91 1.85
CA VAL A 62 -15.45 19.38 1.21
C VAL A 62 -14.26 19.37 2.19
N LEU A 63 -14.05 20.47 2.94
CA LEU A 63 -12.97 20.52 3.94
C LEU A 63 -13.18 19.52 5.08
N VAL A 64 -14.42 19.31 5.53
CA VAL A 64 -14.75 18.31 6.55
C VAL A 64 -14.49 16.90 6.01
N PHE A 65 -14.93 16.60 4.79
CA PHE A 65 -14.65 15.35 4.11
C PHE A 65 -13.14 15.08 4.03
N LEU A 66 -12.35 16.03 3.54
CA LEU A 66 -10.90 15.89 3.42
C LEU A 66 -10.25 15.68 4.81
N GLY A 67 -10.68 16.46 5.81
CA GLY A 67 -10.17 16.36 7.17
C GLY A 67 -10.43 15.00 7.84
N LEU A 68 -11.55 14.35 7.53
CA LEU A 68 -11.91 13.03 8.05
C LEU A 68 -11.42 11.88 7.15
N PHE A 69 -11.21 12.13 5.86
CA PHE A 69 -10.64 11.16 4.94
C PHE A 69 -9.19 10.84 5.30
N VAL A 70 -8.38 11.85 5.63
CA VAL A 70 -6.97 11.68 6.01
C VAL A 70 -6.77 10.67 7.14
N PRO A 71 -7.45 10.74 8.30
CA PRO A 71 -7.29 9.74 9.35
C PRO A 71 -7.74 8.35 8.90
N VAL A 72 -8.87 8.22 8.19
CA VAL A 72 -9.34 6.91 7.67
C VAL A 72 -8.29 6.29 6.75
N TRP A 73 -7.82 7.05 5.78
CA TRP A 73 -6.76 6.65 4.85
C TRP A 73 -5.47 6.26 5.57
N TRP A 74 -5.06 7.09 6.51
CA TRP A 74 -3.85 6.85 7.30
C TRP A 74 -3.96 5.60 8.18
N ALA A 75 -5.17 5.23 8.60
CA ALA A 75 -5.41 4.03 9.41
C ALA A 75 -5.26 2.77 8.58
N TRP A 76 -5.83 2.81 7.38
CA TRP A 76 -5.69 1.74 6.39
C TRP A 76 -4.22 1.55 5.98
N ILE A 77 -3.50 2.64 5.62
CA ILE A 77 -2.09 2.57 5.22
C ILE A 77 -1.23 1.98 6.35
N GLY A 78 -1.41 2.44 7.58
CA GLY A 78 -0.51 2.09 8.68
C GLY A 78 -0.43 0.60 8.95
N ILE A 79 -1.58 -0.07 9.08
CA ILE A 79 -1.62 -1.52 9.30
C ILE A 79 -1.28 -2.29 8.03
N SER A 80 -1.67 -1.78 6.86
CA SER A 80 -1.39 -2.45 5.58
C SER A 80 0.10 -2.52 5.32
N TYR A 81 0.81 -1.41 5.56
CA TYR A 81 2.25 -1.32 5.46
C TYR A 81 2.95 -2.22 6.49
N PHE A 82 2.44 -2.31 7.72
CA PHE A 82 3.03 -3.19 8.73
C PHE A 82 2.93 -4.68 8.32
N ILE A 83 1.77 -5.12 7.84
CA ILE A 83 1.55 -6.52 7.42
C ILE A 83 2.33 -6.83 6.13
N ASP A 84 2.53 -5.84 5.25
CA ASP A 84 3.42 -5.98 4.08
C ASP A 84 4.89 -6.15 4.50
N GLN A 85 5.32 -5.39 5.52
CA GLN A 85 6.71 -5.39 5.97
C GLN A 85 7.06 -6.63 6.81
N PHE A 86 6.14 -7.13 7.64
CA PHE A 86 6.42 -8.16 8.62
C PHE A 86 5.50 -9.38 8.53
N GLU A 87 6.12 -10.56 8.60
CA GLU A 87 5.42 -11.83 8.70
C GLU A 87 5.05 -12.15 10.15
N LEU A 88 3.76 -12.38 10.36
CA LEU A 88 3.17 -12.85 11.61
C LEU A 88 2.75 -14.32 11.46
N PRO A 89 2.80 -15.12 12.54
CA PRO A 89 2.19 -16.45 12.55
C PRO A 89 0.67 -16.35 12.27
N GLU A 90 0.09 -17.39 11.67
CA GLU A 90 -1.27 -17.35 11.13
C GLU A 90 -2.34 -16.93 12.15
N VAL A 91 -2.33 -17.52 13.36
CA VAL A 91 -3.36 -17.24 14.38
C VAL A 91 -3.26 -15.80 14.92
N PRO A 92 -2.08 -15.31 15.37
CA PRO A 92 -1.90 -13.90 15.72
C PRO A 92 -2.29 -12.94 14.60
N LEU A 93 -1.95 -13.25 13.34
CA LEU A 93 -2.33 -12.42 12.20
C LEU A 93 -3.86 -12.36 12.05
N ARG A 94 -4.55 -13.49 12.11
CA ARG A 94 -6.02 -13.54 12.00
C ARG A 94 -6.70 -12.72 13.09
N LEU A 95 -6.28 -12.90 14.35
CA LEU A 95 -6.84 -12.15 15.48
C LEU A 95 -6.55 -10.66 15.37
N LEU A 96 -5.34 -10.28 14.96
CA LEU A 96 -4.97 -8.90 14.69
C LEU A 96 -5.90 -8.30 13.62
N MET A 97 -6.04 -8.94 12.47
CA MET A 97 -6.85 -8.41 11.38
C MET A 97 -8.32 -8.30 11.76
N LEU A 98 -8.90 -9.30 12.42
CA LEU A 98 -10.27 -9.24 12.94
C LEU A 98 -10.45 -8.10 13.94
N SER A 99 -9.49 -7.88 14.84
CA SER A 99 -9.53 -6.76 15.78
C SER A 99 -9.46 -5.40 15.07
N GLN A 100 -8.62 -5.29 14.04
CA GLN A 100 -8.48 -4.06 13.25
C GLN A 100 -9.74 -3.78 12.44
N GLN A 101 -10.42 -4.80 11.92
CA GLN A 101 -11.70 -4.66 11.24
C GLN A 101 -12.79 -4.19 12.19
N ALA A 102 -12.88 -4.75 13.40
CA ALA A 102 -13.85 -4.28 14.40
C ALA A 102 -13.63 -2.81 14.78
N LEU A 103 -12.37 -2.40 14.94
CA LEU A 103 -12.01 -1.00 15.20
C LEU A 103 -12.29 -0.10 13.98
N ALA A 104 -12.02 -0.56 12.76
CA ALA A 104 -12.34 0.19 11.54
C ALA A 104 -13.85 0.37 11.35
N LEU A 105 -14.66 -0.63 11.71
CA LEU A 105 -16.11 -0.49 11.75
C LEU A 105 -16.54 0.54 12.80
N GLY A 106 -15.95 0.52 14.00
CA GLY A 106 -16.17 1.54 15.02
C GLY A 106 -15.81 2.95 14.53
N LEU A 107 -14.72 3.09 13.79
CA LEU A 107 -14.31 4.34 13.15
C LEU A 107 -15.37 4.81 12.16
N ALA A 108 -15.87 3.92 11.30
CA ALA A 108 -16.92 4.21 10.32
C ALA A 108 -18.24 4.61 10.97
N LEU A 109 -18.68 3.88 12.01
CA LEU A 109 -19.88 4.18 12.77
C LEU A 109 -19.76 5.49 13.57
N GLY A 110 -18.54 5.90 13.90
CA GLY A 110 -18.26 7.17 14.55
C GLY A 110 -18.36 8.38 13.64
N LEU A 111 -18.41 8.22 12.31
CA LEU A 111 -18.40 9.35 11.36
C LEU A 111 -19.69 10.17 11.38
N GLU A 112 -20.84 9.53 11.32
CA GLU A 112 -22.14 10.21 11.30
C GLU A 112 -22.41 10.96 12.63
N PRO A 113 -22.20 10.37 13.83
CA PRO A 113 -22.37 11.09 15.10
C PRO A 113 -21.45 12.32 15.30
N LEU A 114 -20.38 12.48 14.51
CA LEU A 114 -19.50 13.66 14.61
C LEU A 114 -20.23 14.96 14.27
N THR A 115 -21.19 14.92 13.35
CA THR A 115 -21.97 16.11 12.96
C THR A 115 -22.85 16.61 14.11
N GLU A 116 -23.23 15.70 15.01
CA GLU A 116 -23.97 15.98 16.24
C GLU A 116 -23.06 16.29 17.45
N GLY A 117 -21.74 16.39 17.25
CA GLY A 117 -20.77 16.65 18.32
C GLY A 117 -20.41 15.43 19.17
N ARG A 118 -20.77 14.21 18.75
CA ARG A 118 -20.47 12.96 19.47
C ARG A 118 -19.20 12.30 18.93
N GLN A 119 -18.02 12.84 19.27
CA GLN A 119 -16.74 12.33 18.74
C GLN A 119 -16.16 11.07 19.41
N THR A 120 -16.68 10.66 20.57
CA THR A 120 -16.01 9.66 21.42
C THR A 120 -15.77 8.33 20.70
N LEU A 121 -16.75 7.82 19.95
CA LEU A 121 -16.61 6.55 19.24
C LEU A 121 -15.54 6.64 18.15
N PHE A 122 -15.55 7.71 17.35
CA PHE A 122 -14.56 7.94 16.30
C PHE A 122 -13.14 8.00 16.87
N VAL A 123 -12.94 8.82 17.91
CA VAL A 123 -11.62 9.01 18.54
C VAL A 123 -11.12 7.73 19.21
N THR A 124 -11.97 7.04 19.96
CA THR A 124 -11.58 5.80 20.67
C THR A 124 -11.27 4.65 19.70
N ALA A 125 -12.06 4.50 18.63
CA ALA A 125 -11.80 3.52 17.58
C ALA A 125 -10.48 3.82 16.86
N TYR A 126 -10.26 5.08 16.46
CA TYR A 126 -9.00 5.52 15.84
C TYR A 126 -7.81 5.27 16.76
N LEU A 127 -7.92 5.65 18.03
CA LEU A 127 -6.88 5.44 19.04
C LEU A 127 -6.59 3.94 19.21
N GLY A 128 -7.60 3.07 19.19
CA GLY A 128 -7.41 1.62 19.21
C GLY A 128 -6.60 1.10 18.03
N LEU A 129 -6.85 1.61 16.81
CA LEU A 129 -6.06 1.28 15.62
C LEU A 129 -4.60 1.70 15.81
N ARG A 130 -4.36 2.92 16.30
CA ARG A 130 -3.00 3.46 16.53
C ARG A 130 -2.24 2.77 17.66
N LEU A 131 -2.90 2.48 18.77
CA LEU A 131 -2.27 1.78 19.89
C LEU A 131 -1.91 0.34 19.51
N THR A 132 -2.73 -0.31 18.67
CA THR A 132 -2.38 -1.63 18.13
C THR A 132 -1.12 -1.55 17.27
N LEU A 133 -1.06 -0.58 16.34
CA LEU A 133 0.08 -0.37 15.47
C LEU A 133 1.35 0.02 16.25
N LEU A 134 1.22 0.87 17.26
CA LEU A 134 2.28 1.20 18.22
C LEU A 134 2.83 -0.05 18.90
N GLY A 135 1.95 -0.91 19.44
CA GLY A 135 2.33 -2.17 20.07
C GLY A 135 3.07 -3.11 19.11
N LEU A 136 2.64 -3.15 17.85
CA LEU A 136 3.28 -3.94 16.80
C LEU A 136 4.70 -3.44 16.49
N TYR A 137 4.91 -2.13 16.31
CA TYR A 137 6.24 -1.57 16.08
C TYR A 137 7.15 -1.70 17.31
N VAL A 138 6.60 -1.55 18.53
CA VAL A 138 7.34 -1.82 19.77
C VAL A 138 7.77 -3.29 19.85
N ARG A 139 6.92 -4.22 19.44
CA ARG A 139 7.29 -5.64 19.36
C ARG A 139 8.36 -5.87 18.29
N ALA A 140 8.19 -5.29 17.11
CA ALA A 140 9.13 -5.41 15.98
C ALA A 140 10.53 -4.92 16.35
N ARG A 141 10.64 -3.80 17.08
CA ARG A 141 11.92 -3.25 17.56
C ARG A 141 12.74 -4.26 18.39
N SER A 142 12.08 -5.18 19.09
CA SER A 142 12.72 -6.14 20.02
C SER A 142 12.95 -7.52 19.42
N ARG A 143 12.30 -7.82 18.29
CA ARG A 143 12.25 -9.17 17.70
C ARG A 143 12.94 -9.26 16.35
N VAL A 144 13.17 -8.13 15.67
CA VAL A 144 13.77 -8.07 14.34
C VAL A 144 15.11 -7.34 14.42
N ALA A 145 16.20 -8.10 14.32
CA ALA A 145 17.55 -7.56 14.34
C ALA A 145 17.80 -6.62 13.14
N GLY A 146 18.42 -5.46 13.39
CA GLY A 146 18.78 -4.49 12.35
C GLY A 146 17.65 -3.56 11.91
N ALA A 147 16.45 -3.70 12.47
CA ALA A 147 15.31 -2.80 12.23
C ALA A 147 14.96 -1.96 13.47
N GLU A 148 15.79 -1.94 14.52
CA GLU A 148 15.46 -1.32 15.80
C GLU A 148 15.27 0.19 15.66
N LEU A 149 16.15 0.86 14.91
CA LEU A 149 16.09 2.30 14.71
C LEU A 149 14.82 2.72 13.97
N LEU A 150 14.49 2.06 12.85
CA LEU A 150 13.29 2.33 12.06
C LEU A 150 12.03 2.17 12.91
N ASN A 151 11.91 1.01 13.57
CA ASN A 151 10.75 0.67 14.38
C ASN A 151 10.61 1.59 15.61
N THR A 152 11.72 2.07 16.18
CA THR A 152 11.70 3.05 17.27
C THR A 152 11.17 4.40 16.79
N LYS A 153 11.56 4.87 15.60
CA LYS A 153 11.06 6.12 15.04
C LYS A 153 9.55 6.03 14.73
N TYR A 154 9.09 4.91 14.15
CA TYR A 154 7.66 4.67 13.96
C TYR A 154 6.90 4.63 15.28
N ALA A 155 7.37 3.85 16.26
CA ALA A 155 6.75 3.76 17.57
C ALA A 155 6.68 5.13 18.28
N LEU A 156 7.74 5.93 18.23
CA LEU A 156 7.73 7.28 18.80
C LEU A 156 6.67 8.17 18.13
N SER A 157 6.59 8.13 16.80
CA SER A 157 5.62 8.93 16.03
C SER A 157 4.18 8.57 16.39
N PHE A 158 3.85 7.27 16.43
CA PHE A 158 2.53 6.80 16.82
C PHE A 158 2.23 7.03 18.30
N ALA A 159 3.22 6.97 19.19
CA ALA A 159 3.03 7.27 20.61
C ALA A 159 2.66 8.74 20.82
N LEU A 160 3.37 9.66 20.16
CA LEU A 160 3.08 11.10 20.23
C LEU A 160 1.70 11.42 19.64
N GLY A 161 1.38 10.88 18.46
CA GLY A 161 0.07 11.02 17.83
C GLY A 161 -1.06 10.47 18.71
N SER A 162 -0.92 9.23 19.20
CA SER A 162 -1.89 8.59 20.10
C SER A 162 -2.09 9.38 21.39
N GLY A 163 -1.03 9.96 21.95
CA GLY A 163 -1.12 10.84 23.12
C GLY A 163 -2.00 12.06 22.87
N LEU A 164 -1.84 12.72 21.72
CA LEU A 164 -2.68 13.86 21.34
C LEU A 164 -4.14 13.46 21.05
N TRP A 165 -4.36 12.32 20.39
CA TRP A 165 -5.72 11.77 20.21
C TRP A 165 -6.38 11.46 21.55
N LEU A 166 -5.65 10.89 22.51
CA LEU A 166 -6.16 10.64 23.85
C LEU A 166 -6.50 11.94 24.58
N VAL A 167 -5.62 12.95 24.53
CA VAL A 167 -5.88 14.28 25.11
C VAL A 167 -7.10 14.93 24.48
N SER A 168 -7.33 14.73 23.17
CA SER A 168 -8.48 15.32 22.47
C SER A 168 -9.84 14.88 23.03
N LEU A 169 -9.93 13.72 23.70
CA LEU A 169 -11.18 13.28 24.36
C LEU A 169 -11.60 14.20 25.51
N GLY A 170 -10.66 14.90 26.14
CA GLY A 170 -10.93 15.86 27.22
C GLY A 170 -11.16 17.29 26.73
N VAL A 171 -11.11 17.54 25.43
CA VAL A 171 -11.13 18.87 24.83
C VAL A 171 -12.42 19.06 24.02
N ALA A 172 -13.12 20.16 24.24
CA ALA A 172 -14.37 20.45 23.53
C ALA A 172 -14.13 20.93 22.08
N ALA A 173 -15.12 20.68 21.22
CA ALA A 173 -15.20 21.31 19.91
C ALA A 173 -15.21 22.85 20.04
N PRO A 174 -14.56 23.60 19.13
CA PRO A 174 -13.85 23.15 17.92
C PRO A 174 -12.35 22.86 18.15
N SER A 175 -11.79 23.21 19.31
CA SER A 175 -10.34 23.13 19.57
C SER A 175 -9.77 21.72 19.44
N GLN A 176 -10.60 20.70 19.68
CA GLN A 176 -10.27 19.30 19.44
C GLN A 176 -9.81 18.99 18.01
N TYR A 177 -10.39 19.65 17.00
CA TYR A 177 -10.07 19.36 15.60
C TYR A 177 -8.67 19.87 15.25
N GLY A 178 -8.23 20.94 15.91
CA GLY A 178 -6.84 21.39 15.85
C GLY A 178 -5.87 20.35 16.41
N LEU A 179 -6.22 19.71 17.54
CA LEU A 179 -5.42 18.62 18.10
C LEU A 179 -5.35 17.42 17.16
N TRP A 180 -6.45 17.06 16.49
CA TRP A 180 -6.46 15.97 15.51
C TRP A 180 -5.54 16.28 14.33
N GLY A 181 -5.60 17.52 13.82
CA GLY A 181 -4.73 17.98 12.75
C GLY A 181 -3.25 17.90 13.14
N VAL A 182 -2.89 18.37 14.34
CA VAL A 182 -1.51 18.28 14.86
C VAL A 182 -1.08 16.83 15.06
N ALA A 183 -1.94 15.98 15.62
CA ALA A 183 -1.67 14.56 15.83
C ALA A 183 -1.39 13.85 14.50
N LEU A 184 -2.24 14.07 13.49
CA LEU A 184 -2.05 13.53 12.15
C LEU A 184 -0.78 14.05 11.48
N ALA A 185 -0.51 15.36 11.58
CA ALA A 185 0.70 15.94 11.02
C ALA A 185 1.96 15.33 11.64
N LEU A 186 1.97 15.08 12.95
CA LEU A 186 3.08 14.41 13.64
C LEU A 186 3.23 12.95 13.23
N GLU A 187 2.14 12.21 13.08
CA GLU A 187 2.20 10.82 12.60
C GLU A 187 2.74 10.75 11.17
N ILE A 188 2.23 11.60 10.27
CA ILE A 188 2.67 11.64 8.87
C ILE A 188 4.13 12.10 8.79
N ALA A 189 4.49 13.22 9.41
CA ALA A 189 5.85 13.74 9.38
C ALA A 189 6.83 12.75 10.03
N GLY A 190 6.45 12.13 11.14
CA GLY A 190 7.26 11.17 11.87
C GLY A 190 7.50 9.88 11.09
N THR A 191 6.48 9.35 10.41
CA THR A 191 6.63 8.16 9.54
C THR A 191 7.44 8.44 8.28
N VAL A 192 7.24 9.60 7.64
CA VAL A 192 8.04 10.02 6.48
C VAL A 192 9.49 10.22 6.92
N TRP A 193 9.73 10.92 8.03
CA TRP A 193 11.06 11.09 8.61
C TRP A 193 11.71 9.74 8.92
N ALA A 194 10.98 8.81 9.54
CA ALA A 194 11.49 7.47 9.85
C ALA A 194 11.95 6.73 8.59
N TYR A 195 11.15 6.81 7.53
CA TYR A 195 11.41 6.19 6.24
C TYR A 195 12.63 6.79 5.54
N VAL A 196 12.70 8.12 5.37
CA VAL A 196 13.78 8.78 4.62
C VAL A 196 15.12 8.77 5.35
N SER A 197 15.10 8.76 6.69
CA SER A 197 16.32 8.84 7.51
C SER A 197 16.92 7.48 7.86
N THR A 198 16.39 6.38 7.32
CA THR A 198 16.86 5.03 7.61
C THR A 198 17.28 4.31 6.31
N PRO A 199 18.58 4.38 5.93
CA PRO A 199 19.06 3.97 4.61
C PRO A 199 19.06 2.46 4.35
N THR A 200 18.89 1.63 5.38
CA THR A 200 18.83 0.18 5.27
C THR A 200 17.42 -0.31 5.57
N LEU A 201 16.52 -0.14 4.61
CA LEU A 201 15.27 -0.90 4.63
C LEU A 201 15.62 -2.35 4.25
N PRO A 202 15.25 -3.36 5.05
CA PRO A 202 15.43 -4.74 4.62
C PRO A 202 14.64 -4.94 3.32
N GLN A 203 15.26 -5.59 2.32
CA GLN A 203 14.65 -5.80 1.01
C GLN A 203 13.35 -6.60 1.16
N GLN A 204 12.23 -5.89 1.08
CA GLN A 204 10.89 -6.47 1.07
C GLN A 204 10.38 -6.56 -0.37
N VAL A 205 9.77 -7.68 -0.71
CA VAL A 205 8.88 -7.73 -1.88
C VAL A 205 7.57 -7.12 -1.40
N SER A 206 7.34 -5.86 -1.76
CA SER A 206 6.14 -5.15 -1.34
C SER A 206 4.99 -5.52 -2.27
N HIS A 207 3.91 -6.00 -1.68
CA HIS A 207 2.63 -6.27 -2.34
C HIS A 207 1.65 -5.11 -2.10
N MET A 208 2.15 -3.99 -1.54
CA MET A 208 1.36 -2.76 -1.42
C MET A 208 0.73 -2.34 -2.75
N PRO A 209 1.40 -2.39 -3.92
CA PRO A 209 0.76 -2.05 -5.20
C PRO A 209 -0.48 -2.91 -5.49
N GLU A 210 -0.42 -4.22 -5.24
CA GLU A 210 -1.56 -5.14 -5.42
C GLU A 210 -2.73 -4.73 -4.51
N ARG A 211 -2.45 -4.44 -3.23
CA ARG A 211 -3.47 -3.99 -2.26
C ARG A 211 -4.05 -2.62 -2.59
N PHE A 212 -3.23 -1.68 -3.06
CA PHE A 212 -3.70 -0.38 -3.54
C PHE A 212 -4.64 -0.55 -4.74
N GLY A 213 -4.30 -1.43 -5.68
CA GLY A 213 -5.16 -1.76 -6.82
C GLY A 213 -6.50 -2.34 -6.38
N LEU A 214 -6.49 -3.35 -5.50
CA LEU A 214 -7.70 -3.98 -4.98
C LEU A 214 -8.59 -3.01 -4.19
N PHE A 215 -8.00 -2.21 -3.30
CA PHE A 215 -8.74 -1.19 -2.55
C PHE A 215 -9.35 -0.14 -3.49
N THR A 216 -8.58 0.31 -4.50
CA THR A 216 -9.07 1.26 -5.51
C THR A 216 -10.25 0.70 -6.30
N LEU A 217 -10.22 -0.58 -6.70
CA LEU A 217 -11.34 -1.23 -7.37
C LEU A 217 -12.60 -1.25 -6.50
N ILE A 218 -12.45 -1.55 -5.21
CA ILE A 218 -13.57 -1.59 -4.26
C ILE A 218 -14.18 -0.18 -4.10
N VAL A 219 -13.35 0.86 -3.90
CA VAL A 219 -13.81 2.26 -3.79
C VAL A 219 -14.46 2.76 -5.09
N LEU A 220 -13.93 2.34 -6.23
CA LEU A 220 -14.53 2.65 -7.53
C LEU A 220 -15.92 1.99 -7.68
N GLY A 221 -16.05 0.74 -7.22
CA GLY A 221 -17.33 0.04 -7.16
C GLY A 221 -18.36 0.78 -6.33
N GLU A 222 -17.97 1.32 -5.17
CA GLU A 222 -18.83 2.16 -4.33
C GLU A 222 -19.25 3.45 -5.04
N SER A 223 -18.34 4.06 -5.80
CA SER A 223 -18.65 5.25 -6.60
C SER A 223 -19.67 4.94 -7.71
N ILE A 224 -19.55 3.79 -8.38
CA ILE A 224 -20.53 3.33 -9.37
C ILE A 224 -21.89 3.06 -8.73
N LEU A 225 -21.92 2.47 -7.52
CA LEU A 225 -23.15 2.26 -6.75
C LEU A 225 -23.83 3.59 -6.41
N ALA A 226 -23.07 4.60 -5.98
CA ALA A 226 -23.57 5.94 -5.71
C ALA A 226 -24.18 6.61 -6.97
N VAL A 227 -23.53 6.44 -8.13
CA VAL A 227 -24.04 6.94 -9.41
C VAL A 227 -25.34 6.23 -9.82
N ALA A 228 -25.40 4.91 -9.69
CA ALA A 228 -26.58 4.11 -10.05
C ALA A 228 -27.79 4.43 -9.16
N THR A 229 -27.56 4.60 -7.85
CA THR A 229 -28.62 4.96 -6.89
C THR A 229 -29.05 6.41 -7.03
N GLY A 230 -28.11 7.34 -7.22
CA GLY A 230 -28.42 8.76 -7.45
C GLY A 230 -29.23 9.01 -8.73
N GLY A 231 -28.91 8.31 -9.82
CA GLY A 231 -29.61 8.44 -11.09
C GLY A 231 -31.09 8.02 -11.03
N SER A 232 -31.45 7.13 -10.08
CA SER A 232 -32.83 6.67 -9.90
C SER A 232 -33.81 7.75 -9.42
N HIS A 233 -33.29 8.85 -8.87
CA HIS A 233 -34.09 9.97 -8.37
C HIS A 233 -34.36 11.06 -9.42
N ILE A 234 -33.77 10.95 -10.62
CA ILE A 234 -33.93 11.94 -11.70
C ILE A 234 -34.94 11.41 -12.71
N GLU A 235 -36.11 12.05 -12.80
CA GLU A 235 -37.12 11.70 -13.78
C GLU A 235 -36.68 12.08 -15.22
N GLY A 236 -37.00 11.23 -16.20
CA GLY A 236 -36.73 11.47 -17.61
C GLY A 236 -35.32 11.09 -18.09
N SER A 237 -34.91 11.62 -19.25
CA SER A 237 -33.63 11.27 -19.90
C SER A 237 -32.40 11.86 -19.19
N GLY A 238 -32.58 12.83 -18.29
CA GLY A 238 -31.49 13.47 -17.55
C GLY A 238 -30.72 12.52 -16.63
N GLY A 239 -31.41 11.53 -16.02
CA GLY A 239 -30.77 10.54 -15.16
C GLY A 239 -29.75 9.67 -15.89
N TRP A 240 -30.05 9.29 -17.14
CA TRP A 240 -29.13 8.52 -17.99
C TRP A 240 -27.88 9.31 -18.37
N VAL A 241 -28.01 10.62 -18.61
CA VAL A 241 -26.87 11.48 -18.94
C VAL A 241 -25.95 11.63 -17.74
N VAL A 242 -26.50 11.98 -16.57
CA VAL A 242 -25.70 12.15 -15.34
C VAL A 242 -25.07 10.82 -14.92
N GLY A 243 -25.84 9.73 -14.96
CA GLY A 243 -25.34 8.38 -14.69
C GLY A 243 -24.23 7.95 -15.64
N GLY A 244 -24.40 8.21 -16.94
CA GLY A 244 -23.40 7.95 -17.97
C GLY A 244 -22.11 8.75 -17.75
N CYS A 245 -22.20 10.05 -17.44
CA CYS A 245 -21.05 10.88 -17.13
C CYS A 245 -20.30 10.39 -15.88
N GLY A 246 -21.03 10.02 -14.81
CA GLY A 246 -20.43 9.46 -13.60
C GLY A 246 -19.70 8.14 -13.86
N LEU A 247 -20.29 7.26 -14.67
CA LEU A 247 -19.66 5.99 -15.05
C LEU A 247 -18.43 6.19 -15.94
N LEU A 248 -18.48 7.13 -16.90
CA LEU A 248 -17.33 7.47 -17.73
C LEU A 248 -16.18 8.04 -16.89
N LEU A 249 -16.48 8.88 -15.90
CA LEU A 249 -15.47 9.37 -14.96
C LEU A 249 -14.83 8.21 -14.18
N ALA A 250 -15.65 7.26 -13.69
CA ALA A 250 -15.15 6.07 -13.02
C ALA A 250 -14.22 5.24 -13.92
N PHE A 251 -14.57 5.04 -15.19
CA PHE A 251 -13.70 4.36 -16.16
C PHE A 251 -12.40 5.12 -16.43
N PHE A 252 -12.45 6.45 -16.50
CA PHE A 252 -11.25 7.26 -16.70
C PHE A 252 -10.30 7.19 -15.48
N VAL A 253 -10.85 7.26 -14.26
CA VAL A 253 -10.08 7.09 -13.03
C VAL A 253 -9.48 5.69 -12.94
N TRP A 254 -10.24 4.67 -13.31
CA TRP A 254 -9.74 3.29 -13.40
C TRP A 254 -8.55 3.20 -14.36
N TRP A 255 -8.72 3.73 -15.58
CA TRP A 255 -7.68 3.73 -16.61
C TRP A 255 -6.40 4.41 -16.11
N LEU A 256 -6.53 5.61 -15.53
CA LEU A 256 -5.40 6.34 -14.94
C LEU A 256 -4.73 5.57 -13.80
N SER A 257 -5.51 4.85 -13.00
CA SER A 257 -4.98 4.14 -11.84
C SER A 257 -4.17 2.91 -12.24
N PHE A 258 -4.61 2.14 -13.24
CA PHE A 258 -3.98 0.87 -13.59
C PHE A 258 -2.92 0.99 -14.71
N ASP A 259 -3.13 1.79 -15.75
CA ASP A 259 -2.14 1.94 -16.84
C ASP A 259 -0.85 2.64 -16.37
N TYR A 260 -0.93 3.53 -15.37
CA TYR A 260 0.25 4.21 -14.82
C TYR A 260 0.86 3.50 -13.61
N ALA A 261 0.12 2.63 -12.92
CA ALA A 261 0.63 1.85 -11.80
C ALA A 261 1.34 0.55 -12.23
N ASP A 262 1.51 0.33 -13.54
CA ASP A 262 2.12 -0.87 -14.07
C ASP A 262 3.49 -1.16 -13.45
N GLU A 263 3.59 -2.37 -12.92
CA GLU A 263 4.67 -2.93 -12.10
C GLU A 263 6.05 -2.87 -12.80
N GLU A 264 6.06 -2.70 -14.13
CA GLU A 264 7.27 -2.49 -14.93
C GLU A 264 8.03 -1.19 -14.62
N VAL A 265 7.35 -0.09 -14.27
CA VAL A 265 8.01 1.20 -13.99
C VAL A 265 8.72 1.13 -12.63
N ILE A 266 8.07 0.51 -11.63
CA ILE A 266 8.62 0.30 -10.30
C ILE A 266 9.77 -0.72 -10.36
N HIS A 267 9.62 -1.83 -11.08
CA HIS A 267 10.70 -2.80 -11.26
C HIS A 267 11.89 -2.26 -12.05
N ARG A 268 11.68 -1.36 -13.04
CA ARG A 268 12.80 -0.69 -13.74
C ARG A 268 13.50 0.33 -12.84
N ALA A 269 12.77 1.07 -12.00
CA ALA A 269 13.36 2.00 -11.05
C ALA A 269 14.22 1.28 -10.00
N ILE A 270 13.77 0.12 -9.50
CA ILE A 270 14.51 -0.71 -8.54
C ILE A 270 15.70 -1.43 -9.20
N ARG A 271 15.54 -1.99 -10.41
CA ARG A 271 16.65 -2.63 -11.14
C ARG A 271 17.68 -1.64 -11.68
N GLY A 272 17.32 -0.37 -11.87
CA GLY A 272 18.25 0.70 -12.26
C GLY A 272 19.36 0.97 -11.22
N GLY A 273 19.22 0.49 -9.99
CA GLY A 273 20.25 0.55 -8.94
C GLY A 273 21.19 -0.65 -8.86
N GLY A 274 20.89 -1.75 -9.57
CA GLY A 274 21.69 -2.97 -9.58
C GLY A 274 22.55 -3.05 -10.83
N ARG A 275 23.77 -2.50 -10.79
CA ARG A 275 24.76 -2.76 -11.85
C ARG A 275 25.01 -4.27 -11.90
N PRO A 276 24.82 -4.96 -13.05
CA PRO A 276 25.23 -6.34 -13.15
C PRO A 276 26.77 -6.37 -13.07
N CYS A 277 27.31 -6.87 -11.97
CA CYS A 277 28.68 -7.38 -11.99
C CYS A 277 28.66 -8.63 -12.87
N THR A 278 28.95 -8.45 -14.16
CA THR A 278 29.34 -9.58 -15.00
C THR A 278 30.58 -10.19 -14.38
N SER A 279 30.46 -11.45 -13.96
CA SER A 279 31.56 -12.27 -13.48
C SER A 279 32.66 -12.29 -14.56
N ALA A 280 33.77 -11.61 -14.31
CA ALA A 280 34.97 -11.72 -15.12
C ALA A 280 35.80 -12.90 -14.62
N SER A 281 36.20 -13.71 -15.59
CA SER A 281 37.07 -14.88 -15.54
C SER A 281 38.34 -14.71 -14.68
N SER A 282 38.83 -15.85 -14.20
CA SER A 282 40.12 -16.05 -13.55
C SER A 282 41.30 -15.57 -14.40
N THR A 283 41.70 -14.30 -14.28
CA THR A 283 43.10 -13.81 -14.32
C THR A 283 43.11 -12.28 -14.35
N GLY A 284 43.83 -11.66 -13.41
CA GLY A 284 44.42 -10.32 -13.56
C GLY A 284 43.49 -9.10 -13.49
N THR A 285 43.50 -8.41 -12.34
CA THR A 285 43.31 -6.95 -12.16
C THR A 285 42.33 -6.23 -13.09
N SER A 286 41.11 -5.95 -12.61
CA SER A 286 40.19 -4.99 -13.25
C SER A 286 40.05 -3.71 -12.42
N THR A 287 40.67 -2.62 -12.89
CA THR A 287 40.35 -1.25 -12.51
C THR A 287 38.99 -0.85 -13.10
N CYS A 288 37.99 -0.61 -12.25
CA CYS A 288 36.73 0.01 -12.65
C CYS A 288 36.94 1.50 -12.97
N ARG A 289 36.92 1.87 -14.25
CA ARG A 289 36.88 3.26 -14.70
C ARG A 289 35.42 3.74 -14.77
N SER A 290 35.11 4.84 -14.09
CA SER A 290 33.83 5.54 -14.17
C SER A 290 33.76 6.40 -15.43
N SER A 291 32.72 6.21 -16.24
CA SER A 291 32.26 7.20 -17.22
C SER A 291 30.76 7.43 -17.00
N PRO A 292 30.28 8.69 -16.93
CA PRO A 292 28.87 8.99 -16.80
C PRO A 292 28.27 9.19 -18.20
N ALA A 293 27.30 8.36 -18.58
CA ALA A 293 26.41 8.67 -19.70
C ALA A 293 24.97 8.51 -19.20
N LEU A 294 24.25 9.63 -19.17
CA LEU A 294 22.98 9.81 -18.46
C LEU A 294 21.73 9.40 -19.26
N TRP A 295 21.86 8.86 -20.48
CA TRP A 295 20.72 8.54 -21.35
C TRP A 295 20.98 7.35 -22.29
N PRO A 296 19.98 6.48 -22.54
CA PRO A 296 20.09 5.41 -23.53
C PRO A 296 19.95 5.93 -24.98
N PRO A 297 20.58 5.28 -25.97
CA PRO A 297 20.50 5.70 -27.38
C PRO A 297 19.12 5.46 -27.99
N ALA A 298 18.78 6.30 -28.99
CA ALA A 298 17.46 6.41 -29.62
C ALA A 298 16.92 5.11 -30.29
N SER A 299 17.75 4.09 -30.52
CA SER A 299 17.31 2.81 -31.09
C SER A 299 16.41 1.98 -30.16
N ALA A 300 16.38 2.28 -28.86
CA ALA A 300 15.52 1.60 -27.89
C ALA A 300 14.01 1.94 -28.05
N TRP A 301 13.68 3.07 -28.67
CA TRP A 301 12.29 3.52 -28.83
C TRP A 301 11.54 2.80 -29.97
N ASN A 302 12.27 2.19 -30.92
CA ASN A 302 11.66 1.62 -32.13
C ASN A 302 11.10 0.19 -31.95
N CYS A 303 11.32 -0.45 -30.80
CA CYS A 303 10.84 -1.80 -30.52
C CYS A 303 9.44 -1.87 -29.90
N SER A 304 8.88 -0.76 -29.40
CA SER A 304 7.55 -0.77 -28.75
C SER A 304 6.38 -0.82 -29.74
N LEU A 305 6.55 -0.29 -30.95
CA LEU A 305 5.47 -0.20 -31.94
C LEU A 305 5.22 -1.48 -32.74
N ARG A 306 6.16 -2.44 -32.73
CA ARG A 306 6.09 -3.64 -33.59
C ARG A 306 5.49 -4.88 -32.90
N ARG A 307 5.08 -4.76 -31.63
CA ARG A 307 4.59 -5.89 -30.81
C ARG A 307 3.06 -6.10 -30.89
N TRP A 308 2.31 -5.19 -31.52
CA TRP A 308 0.84 -5.24 -31.60
C TRP A 308 0.28 -6.07 -32.76
N ASP A 309 1.12 -6.57 -33.68
CA ASP A 309 0.67 -7.11 -34.98
C ASP A 309 0.83 -8.63 -35.18
N ARG A 310 0.99 -9.45 -34.11
CA ARG A 310 1.07 -10.91 -34.28
C ARG A 310 0.23 -11.70 -33.29
N PRO A 311 -0.65 -12.62 -33.77
CA PRO A 311 -1.39 -13.53 -32.91
C PRO A 311 -0.47 -14.62 -32.35
N THR A 312 -0.76 -14.99 -31.11
CA THR A 312 -0.05 -15.95 -30.26
C THR A 312 0.01 -17.35 -30.87
N SER A 313 1.12 -17.69 -31.54
CA SER A 313 1.62 -19.06 -31.60
C SER A 313 3.10 -19.06 -32.00
N VAL A 314 3.87 -19.94 -31.34
CA VAL A 314 5.30 -20.23 -31.59
C VAL A 314 6.30 -19.23 -31.00
N LEU A 315 6.64 -19.42 -29.71
CA LEU A 315 7.92 -18.98 -29.15
C LEU A 315 9.04 -19.87 -29.74
N ARG A 316 9.82 -19.35 -30.69
CA ARG A 316 11.15 -19.91 -31.02
C ARG A 316 12.22 -19.16 -30.22
N PRO A 317 13.15 -19.84 -29.54
CA PRO A 317 14.23 -19.22 -28.80
C PRO A 317 15.46 -19.03 -29.71
N ASP A 318 15.38 -18.16 -30.72
CA ASP A 318 16.56 -17.86 -31.56
C ASP A 318 16.56 -16.37 -31.96
N CYS A 319 17.01 -15.52 -31.03
CA CYS A 319 17.39 -14.13 -31.34
C CYS A 319 18.42 -13.64 -30.32
N CYS A 320 19.54 -14.34 -30.21
CA CYS A 320 20.74 -13.87 -29.53
C CYS A 320 21.98 -14.52 -30.13
N CYS A 321 22.27 -14.24 -31.41
CA CYS A 321 23.59 -14.40 -32.01
C CYS A 321 23.61 -13.72 -33.38
N ALA A 322 24.13 -12.50 -33.46
CA ALA A 322 24.62 -11.94 -34.71
C ALA A 322 25.67 -10.86 -34.40
N GLY A 323 26.95 -11.22 -34.52
CA GLY A 323 28.02 -10.23 -34.50
C GLY A 323 29.41 -10.71 -34.10
N ALA A 324 29.98 -11.73 -34.78
CA ALA A 324 31.44 -11.84 -34.88
C ALA A 324 31.84 -12.69 -36.12
N SER A 325 32.22 -11.95 -37.14
CA SER A 325 32.94 -12.25 -38.38
C SER A 325 33.81 -13.53 -38.50
N ARG A 326 33.76 -14.08 -39.73
CA ARG A 326 34.76 -14.85 -40.54
C ARG A 326 34.54 -16.37 -40.68
N CYS A 327 33.98 -16.71 -41.84
CA CYS A 327 34.15 -17.97 -42.53
C CYS A 327 35.56 -18.09 -43.12
N SER A 328 36.24 -19.19 -42.83
CA SER A 328 37.14 -19.95 -43.72
C SER A 328 37.30 -21.34 -43.13
#